data_AF-A0A6B2FZN1-F1
#
_entry.id   AF-A0A6B2FZN1-F1
#
_cell.length_a   1.000
_cell.length_b   1.000
_cell.length_c   1.000
_cell.angle_alpha   90.00
_cell.angle_beta   90.00
_cell.angle_gamma   90.00
#
_symmetry.space_group_name_H-M   'P 1'
#
loop_
_entity.id
_entity.type
_entity.pdbx_description
1 polymer ?
#
loop_
_entity_poly.entity_id
_entity_poly.type
_entity_poly.pdbx_seq_one_letter_code
_entity_poly.pdbx_strand_id
1 'polypeptide(L)'
;MLEASNFLLGNHDFRNFCRVTLSNPVKHFFRTIHSISIETIDSEFCTLTVIGNAFLHNQIRNIASVLVSVGLGYEDISIVEKLLNINEYPDKPAYSLLSGLPLILYDCAYENVEWQSPSMKHNGFSKQKHKF
;
A
#
# COMPACT_ATOMS: atom_id res chain seq x y z
N MET A 1 -0.27 6.79 -13.72
CA MET A 1 -0.43 6.22 -12.35
C MET A 1 -1.01 4.81 -12.39
N LEU A 2 -2.22 4.61 -12.94
CA LEU A 2 -2.90 3.31 -12.90
C LEU A 2 -2.07 2.16 -13.49
N GLU A 3 -1.53 2.34 -14.70
CA GLU A 3 -0.69 1.33 -15.36
C GLU A 3 0.54 0.93 -14.51
N ALA A 4 1.26 1.91 -13.98
CA ALA A 4 2.42 1.68 -13.12
C ALA A 4 2.05 0.93 -11.82
N SER A 5 0.86 1.15 -11.28
CA SER A 5 0.42 0.51 -10.05
C SER A 5 0.21 -1.01 -10.20
N ASN A 6 -0.09 -1.49 -11.41
CA ASN A 6 -0.34 -2.90 -11.67
C ASN A 6 0.90 -3.78 -11.46
N PHE A 7 2.11 -3.23 -11.63
CA PHE A 7 3.36 -3.95 -11.35
C PHE A 7 3.50 -4.33 -9.87
N LEU A 8 2.78 -3.67 -8.96
CA LEU A 8 2.83 -3.92 -7.53
C LEU A 8 2.02 -5.18 -7.12
N LEU A 9 1.13 -5.68 -7.98
CA LEU A 9 0.27 -6.83 -7.69
C LEU A 9 1.08 -8.13 -7.58
N GLY A 10 0.74 -8.97 -6.62
CA GLY A 10 1.44 -10.23 -6.36
C GLY A 10 2.49 -10.13 -5.26
N ASN A 11 3.41 -11.11 -5.23
CA ASN A 11 4.41 -11.25 -4.18
C ASN A 11 5.78 -10.77 -4.65
N HIS A 12 6.29 -9.68 -4.05
CA HIS A 12 7.52 -9.01 -4.46
C HIS A 12 8.39 -8.62 -3.29
N ASP A 13 9.68 -8.36 -3.55
CA ASP A 13 10.59 -7.74 -2.59
C ASP A 13 10.39 -6.21 -2.57
N PHE A 14 9.78 -5.70 -1.50
CA PHE A 14 9.44 -4.28 -1.37
C PHE A 14 10.51 -3.46 -0.63
N ARG A 15 11.78 -3.90 -0.58
CA ARG A 15 12.83 -3.15 0.16
C ARG A 15 12.99 -1.72 -0.32
N ASN A 16 12.93 -1.50 -1.63
CA ASN A 16 12.99 -0.18 -2.27
C ASN A 16 11.72 0.65 -2.08
N PHE A 17 10.67 0.07 -1.50
CA PHE A 17 9.46 0.78 -1.12
C PHE A 17 9.35 0.96 0.38
N CYS A 18 10.31 0.57 1.22
CA CYS A 18 10.20 0.74 2.67
C CYS A 18 11.27 1.66 3.25
N ARG A 19 11.15 2.00 4.54
CA ARG A 19 12.26 2.58 5.29
C ARG A 19 13.02 1.46 5.99
N VAL A 20 14.28 1.26 5.62
CA VAL A 20 15.20 0.39 6.35
C VAL A 20 15.71 1.16 7.58
N THR A 21 15.55 0.59 8.77
CA THR A 21 16.06 1.17 10.02
C THR A 21 17.07 0.24 10.66
N LEU A 22 18.25 0.76 11.01
CA LEU A 22 19.33 0.00 11.65
C LEU A 22 18.95 -0.56 13.02
N SER A 23 18.01 0.09 13.72
CA SER A 23 17.56 -0.31 15.06
C SER A 23 16.65 -1.54 15.09
N ASN A 24 16.05 -1.91 13.96
CA ASN A 24 15.24 -3.12 13.82
C ASN A 24 15.30 -3.61 12.37
N PRO A 25 16.37 -4.32 11.98
CA PRO A 25 16.55 -4.73 10.60
C PRO A 25 15.47 -5.76 10.24
N VAL A 26 14.54 -5.34 9.40
CA VAL A 26 13.59 -6.25 8.78
C VAL A 26 14.37 -7.28 7.97
N LYS A 27 14.18 -8.56 8.28
CA LYS A 27 14.89 -9.68 7.60
C LYS A 27 14.18 -10.14 6.31
N HIS A 28 12.90 -9.83 6.18
CA HIS A 28 12.05 -10.28 5.07
C HIS A 28 11.26 -9.10 4.48
N PHE A 29 11.62 -8.75 3.24
CA PHE A 29 11.01 -7.64 2.49
C PHE A 29 9.90 -8.10 1.54
N PHE A 30 9.67 -9.41 1.43
CA PHE A 30 8.59 -9.94 0.61
C PHE A 30 7.23 -9.63 1.22
N ARG A 31 6.34 -9.03 0.42
CA ARG A 31 4.93 -8.79 0.75
C ARG A 31 4.06 -9.14 -0.44
N THR A 32 2.80 -9.43 -0.18
CA THR A 32 1.82 -9.71 -1.22
C THR A 32 0.77 -8.61 -1.24
N ILE A 33 0.62 -7.95 -2.39
CA ILE A 33 -0.50 -7.06 -2.68
C ILE A 33 -1.53 -7.86 -3.47
N HIS A 34 -2.73 -7.97 -2.91
CA HIS A 34 -3.87 -8.67 -3.49
C HIS A 34 -4.65 -7.78 -4.46
N SER A 35 -4.81 -6.51 -4.11
CA SER A 35 -5.45 -5.54 -4.99
C SER A 35 -4.88 -4.14 -4.80
N ILE A 36 -4.98 -3.36 -5.87
CA ILE A 36 -4.65 -1.94 -5.89
C ILE A 36 -5.70 -1.23 -6.76
N SER A 37 -6.24 -0.12 -6.28
CA SER A 37 -7.14 0.72 -7.08
C SER A 37 -6.80 2.20 -6.88
N ILE A 38 -7.01 2.97 -7.94
CA ILE A 38 -6.88 4.42 -7.94
C ILE A 38 -8.19 5.00 -8.46
N GLU A 39 -8.90 5.75 -7.62
CA GLU A 39 -10.21 6.30 -7.96
C GLU A 39 -10.21 7.81 -7.75
N THR A 40 -10.68 8.56 -8.73
CA THR A 40 -10.90 9.99 -8.60
C THR A 40 -12.18 10.22 -7.80
N ILE A 41 -12.09 10.97 -6.70
CA ILE A 41 -13.27 11.38 -5.92
C ILE A 41 -13.88 12.62 -6.58
N ASP A 42 -13.04 13.61 -6.88
CA ASP A 42 -13.40 14.88 -7.50
C ASP A 42 -12.18 15.52 -8.18
N SER A 43 -12.24 16.81 -8.54
CA SER A 43 -11.16 17.52 -9.20
C SER A 43 -9.88 17.70 -8.36
N GLU A 44 -9.97 17.55 -7.04
CA GLU A 44 -8.89 17.82 -6.09
C GLU A 44 -8.37 16.53 -5.42
N PHE A 45 -9.22 15.51 -5.29
CA PHE A 45 -8.91 14.31 -4.54
C PHE A 45 -8.97 13.03 -5.37
N CYS A 46 -8.01 12.15 -5.11
CA CYS A 46 -8.03 10.75 -5.52
C CYS A 46 -7.72 9.84 -4.34
N THR A 47 -8.24 8.62 -4.38
CA THR A 47 -7.89 7.55 -3.45
C THR A 47 -6.90 6.60 -4.10
N LEU A 48 -5.96 6.11 -3.29
CA LEU A 48 -5.16 4.93 -3.59
C LEU A 48 -5.51 3.87 -2.53
N THR A 49 -6.19 2.82 -2.94
CA THR A 49 -6.54 1.70 -2.07
C THR A 49 -5.58 0.55 -2.34
N VAL A 50 -4.96 0.01 -1.30
CA VAL A 50 -4.04 -1.13 -1.39
C VAL A 50 -4.47 -2.19 -0.39
N ILE A 51 -4.75 -3.40 -0.88
CA ILE A 51 -5.08 -4.56 -0.05
C ILE A 51 -3.93 -5.55 -0.14
N GLY A 52 -3.43 -6.00 1.00
CA GLY A 52 -2.30 -6.91 1.07
C GLY A 52 -2.24 -7.65 2.41
N ASN A 53 -1.37 -8.66 2.48
CA ASN A 53 -1.24 -9.50 3.67
C ASN A 53 -0.57 -8.78 4.86
N ALA A 54 0.44 -7.97 4.57
CA ALA A 54 1.16 -7.15 5.53
C ALA A 54 1.90 -6.03 4.79
N PHE A 55 2.30 -4.99 5.52
CA PHE A 55 3.07 -3.88 4.96
C PHE A 55 4.34 -3.62 5.77
N LEU A 56 5.41 -3.24 5.08
CA LEU A 56 6.65 -2.77 5.67
C LEU A 56 6.51 -1.33 6.17
N HIS A 57 7.40 -0.91 7.06
CA HIS A 57 7.42 0.46 7.53
C HIS A 57 7.57 1.46 6.37
N ASN A 58 6.65 2.42 6.28
CA ASN A 58 6.50 3.39 5.19
C ASN A 58 6.19 2.82 3.79
N GLN A 59 5.86 1.51 3.66
CA GLN A 59 5.62 0.89 2.34
C GLN A 59 4.62 1.66 1.48
N ILE A 60 3.41 1.86 2.02
CA ILE A 60 2.32 2.49 1.28
C ILE A 60 2.63 3.94 0.92
N ARG A 61 3.28 4.68 1.83
CA ARG A 61 3.65 6.10 1.59
C ARG A 61 4.71 6.23 0.48
N ASN A 62 5.67 5.32 0.43
CA ASN A 62 6.66 5.30 -0.64
C ASN A 62 6.06 4.85 -1.97
N ILE A 63 5.18 3.83 -1.97
CA ILE A 63 4.39 3.45 -3.17
C ILE A 63 3.66 4.67 -3.71
N ALA A 64 2.92 5.37 -2.85
CA ALA A 64 2.18 6.57 -3.23
C ALA A 64 3.12 7.67 -3.78
N SER A 65 4.29 7.87 -3.18
CA SER A 65 5.28 8.85 -3.65
C SER A 65 5.78 8.54 -5.07
N VAL A 66 6.15 7.29 -5.33
CA VAL A 66 6.61 6.84 -6.66
C VAL A 66 5.47 6.97 -7.69
N LEU A 67 4.26 6.52 -7.35
CA LEU A 67 3.11 6.62 -8.25
C LEU A 67 2.76 8.07 -8.57
N VAL A 68 2.82 8.99 -7.60
CA VAL A 68 2.64 10.43 -7.83
C VAL A 68 3.73 10.97 -8.75
N SER A 69 4.99 10.57 -8.57
CA SER A 69 6.10 10.94 -9.46
C SER A 69 5.83 10.53 -10.92
N VAL A 70 5.33 9.30 -11.13
CA VAL A 70 4.90 8.83 -12.46
C VAL A 70 3.68 9.62 -12.96
N GLY A 71 2.70 9.91 -12.10
CA GLY A 71 1.51 10.68 -12.46
C GLY A 71 1.79 12.12 -12.90
N LEU A 72 2.84 12.73 -12.34
CA LEU A 72 3.32 14.06 -12.70
C LEU A 72 4.30 14.04 -13.89
N GLY A 73 4.68 12.86 -14.40
CA GLY A 73 5.60 12.71 -15.52
C GLY A 73 7.09 12.90 -15.17
N TYR A 74 7.45 12.87 -13.89
CA TYR A 74 8.86 12.93 -13.46
C TYR A 74 9.57 11.58 -13.56
N GLU A 75 8.81 10.49 -13.60
CA GLU A 75 9.33 9.13 -13.73
C GLU A 75 8.55 8.38 -14.81
N ASP A 76 9.24 7.46 -15.48
CA ASP A 76 8.61 6.55 -16.43
C ASP A 76 7.80 5.47 -15.70
N ILE A 77 6.77 4.93 -16.38
CA ILE A 77 5.90 3.87 -15.86
C ILE A 77 6.71 2.64 -15.40
N SER A 78 7.80 2.30 -16.11
CA SER A 78 8.67 1.16 -15.80
C SER A 78 9.42 1.28 -14.47
N ILE A 79 9.47 2.47 -13.86
CA ILE A 79 10.21 2.67 -12.59
C ILE A 79 9.71 1.74 -11.49
N VAL A 80 8.41 1.43 -11.47
CA VAL A 80 7.82 0.60 -10.43
C VAL A 80 8.36 -0.83 -10.52
N GLU A 81 8.37 -1.41 -11.72
CA GLU A 81 8.93 -2.74 -11.97
C GLU A 81 10.43 -2.78 -11.64
N LYS A 82 11.17 -1.76 -12.09
CA LYS A 82 12.61 -1.63 -11.82
C LYS A 82 12.92 -1.59 -10.33
N LEU A 83 12.16 -0.85 -9.54
CA LEU A 83 12.34 -0.77 -8.08
C LEU A 83 12.01 -2.09 -7.36
N LEU A 84 11.16 -2.95 -7.93
CA LEU A 84 10.92 -4.31 -7.41
C LEU A 84 12.06 -5.28 -7.78
N ASN A 85 12.81 -5.00 -8.84
CA ASN A 85 13.95 -5.79 -9.27
C ASN A 85 15.26 -5.34 -8.60
N ILE A 86 15.62 -6.01 -7.51
CA ILE A 86 16.79 -5.66 -6.69
C ILE A 86 18.12 -5.81 -7.43
N ASN A 87 18.18 -6.68 -8.44
CA ASN A 87 19.38 -6.85 -9.24
C ASN A 87 19.62 -5.65 -10.18
N GLU A 88 18.56 -4.96 -10.56
CA GLU A 88 18.60 -3.79 -11.44
C GLU A 88 18.68 -2.49 -10.63
N TYR A 89 17.93 -2.40 -9.52
CA TYR A 89 17.97 -1.29 -8.57
C TYR A 89 18.33 -1.79 -7.16
N PRO A 90 19.63 -1.82 -6.82
CA PRO A 90 20.09 -2.22 -5.49
C PRO A 90 19.67 -1.24 -4.39
N ASP A 91 19.49 0.03 -4.74
CA ASP A 91 19.01 1.08 -3.84
C ASP A 91 18.05 2.02 -4.59
N LYS A 92 17.09 2.57 -3.86
CA LYS A 92 16.03 3.41 -4.42
C LYS A 92 16.51 4.86 -4.59
N PRO A 93 16.03 5.58 -5.62
CA PRO A 93 16.15 7.03 -5.67
C PRO A 93 15.51 7.74 -4.47
N ALA A 94 15.93 8.99 -4.24
CA ALA A 94 15.42 9.83 -3.17
C ALA A 94 14.02 10.38 -3.50
N TYR A 95 12.98 9.59 -3.21
CA TYR A 95 11.61 10.07 -3.21
C TYR A 95 11.24 10.72 -1.87
N SER A 96 10.66 11.92 -1.94
CA SER A 96 10.11 12.61 -0.77
C SER A 96 8.98 11.78 -0.17
N LEU A 97 9.10 11.44 1.11
CA LEU A 97 8.09 10.66 1.80
C LEU A 97 6.81 11.50 1.94
N LEU A 98 5.73 11.07 1.29
CA LEU A 98 4.43 11.75 1.36
C LEU A 98 3.93 11.85 2.80
N SER A 99 3.15 12.89 3.11
CA SER A 99 2.55 13.07 4.44
C SER A 99 1.84 11.79 4.91
N GLY A 100 1.96 11.48 6.20
CA GLY A 100 1.22 10.37 6.80
C GLY A 100 -0.24 10.71 7.10
N LEU A 101 -0.61 11.99 7.04
CA LEU A 101 -1.95 12.47 7.39
C LEU A 101 -3.10 11.79 6.61
N PRO A 102 -3.01 11.59 5.28
CA PRO A 102 -4.08 10.93 4.52
C PRO A 102 -4.02 9.39 4.56
N LEU A 103 -3.05 8.78 5.27
CA LEU A 103 -2.93 7.33 5.33
C LEU A 103 -3.90 6.77 6.38
N ILE A 104 -4.89 6.00 5.92
CA ILE A 104 -5.93 5.42 6.76
C ILE A 104 -5.85 3.90 6.67
N LEU A 105 -5.80 3.22 7.82
CA LEU A 105 -6.11 1.79 7.89
C LEU A 105 -7.63 1.65 7.86
N TYR A 106 -8.17 1.30 6.69
CA TYR A 106 -9.62 1.28 6.46
C TYR A 106 -10.29 0.00 7.00
N ASP A 107 -9.70 -1.17 6.72
CA ASP A 107 -10.26 -2.46 7.11
C ASP A 107 -9.17 -3.51 7.36
N CYS A 108 -9.51 -4.55 8.14
CA CYS A 108 -8.68 -5.72 8.41
C CYS A 108 -9.54 -6.98 8.38
N ALA A 109 -9.17 -7.93 7.53
CA ALA A 109 -9.84 -9.22 7.45
C ALA A 109 -9.04 -10.31 8.17
N TYR A 110 -9.75 -11.24 8.80
CA TYR A 110 -9.19 -12.45 9.37
C TYR A 110 -10.02 -13.63 8.89
N GLU A 111 -9.38 -14.61 8.28
CA GLU A 111 -10.03 -15.87 7.92
C GLU A 111 -10.27 -16.70 9.18
N ASN A 112 -11.41 -17.40 9.21
CA ASN A 112 -11.78 -18.35 10.26
C ASN A 112 -11.83 -17.75 11.68
N VAL A 113 -12.10 -16.44 11.79
CA VAL A 113 -12.32 -15.78 13.08
C VAL A 113 -13.80 -15.46 13.26
N GLU A 114 -14.38 -15.93 14.36
CA GLU A 114 -15.70 -15.49 14.81
C GLU A 114 -15.57 -14.24 15.68
N TRP A 115 -16.06 -13.12 15.15
CA TRP A 115 -16.09 -11.86 15.89
C TRP A 115 -17.12 -11.91 17.02
N GLN A 116 -16.65 -11.98 18.26
CA GLN A 116 -17.50 -11.80 19.43
C GLN A 116 -17.75 -10.31 19.64
N SER A 117 -18.99 -9.86 19.42
CA SER A 117 -19.39 -8.53 19.85
C SER A 117 -19.81 -8.62 21.32
N PRO A 118 -19.43 -7.65 22.19
CA PRO A 118 -20.02 -7.57 23.52
C PRO A 118 -21.53 -7.52 23.33
N SER A 119 -22.29 -8.24 24.17
CA SER A 119 -23.75 -8.22 24.18
C SER A 119 -24.25 -6.82 24.58
N MET A 120 -24.20 -5.87 23.66
CA MET A 120 -24.72 -4.53 23.83
C MET A 120 -26.15 -4.51 23.28
N LYS A 121 -27.11 -4.41 24.20
CA LYS A 121 -28.48 -3.99 23.91
C LYS A 121 -28.47 -2.51 23.50
N HIS A 122 -27.94 -2.17 22.33
CA HIS A 122 -28.11 -0.83 21.77
C HIS A 122 -28.54 -0.90 20.31
N ASN A 123 -29.75 -0.40 20.09
CA ASN A 123 -30.35 -0.19 18.78
C ASN A 123 -29.45 0.72 17.94
N GLY A 124 -29.13 0.31 16.71
CA GLY A 124 -28.95 1.28 15.63
C GLY A 124 -27.70 1.23 14.75
N PHE A 125 -26.87 0.18 14.75
CA PHE A 125 -25.80 0.07 13.73
C PHE A 125 -25.80 -1.29 13.04
N SER A 126 -26.24 -1.31 11.77
CA SER A 126 -26.07 -2.47 10.89
C SER A 126 -24.63 -2.51 10.38
N LYS A 127 -23.87 -3.55 10.71
CA LYS A 127 -22.60 -3.85 10.04
C LYS A 127 -22.89 -4.37 8.64
N GLN A 128 -22.43 -3.68 7.60
CA GLN A 128 -22.33 -4.27 6.27
C GLN A 128 -21.16 -5.26 6.28
N LYS A 129 -21.45 -6.52 5.95
CA LYS A 129 -20.41 -7.55 5.75
C LYS A 129 -19.83 -7.36 4.36
N HIS A 130 -18.61 -6.83 4.27
CA HIS A 130 -17.84 -6.96 3.04
C HIS A 130 -17.30 -8.39 2.97
N LYS A 131 -17.77 -9.13 1.96
CA LYS A 131 -17.15 -10.40 1.55
C LYS A 131 -16.03 -10.04 0.58
N PHE A 132 -14.81 -10.46 0.91
CA PHE A 132 -13.71 -10.53 -0.04
C PHE A 132 -13.85 -11.78 -0.91
#